data_AF-A0A2E5LRC3-F1
#
_entry.id   AF-A0A2E5LRC3-F1
#
_cell.length_a   1.000
_cell.length_b   1.000
_cell.length_c   1.000
_cell.angle_alpha   90.00
_cell.angle_beta   90.00
_cell.angle_gamma   90.00
#
_symmetry.space_group_name_H-M   'P 1'
#
loop_
_entity.id
_entity.type
_entity.pdbx_description
1 polymer ?
#
loop_
_entity_poly.entity_id
_entity_poly.type
_entity_poly.pdbx_seq_one_letter_code
_entity_poly.pdbx_strand_id
1 'polypeptide(L)'
;MDTEQLILSDKAKFNIVLVHPEIPQNTGNIIRLCANTGANLYLVEPLGFKLDDANLRRAYLDYKDLANVTIIDNIEDIFSSHITQNIYCASTDGARNYTKPSYQTGDTIIFGSESVGLSTWIKARICPTNQISIPMMPNNRSLNLSNAVSIIAYEMWRQMSFHGSTINKMGNNEYFS
;
A
#
# COMPACT_ATOMS: atom_id res chain seq x y z
N MET A 1 30.48 -8.74 6.64
CA MET A 1 29.22 -8.07 6.25
C MET A 1 28.67 -7.49 7.53
N ASP A 2 28.66 -6.16 7.63
CA ASP A 2 28.29 -5.45 8.85
C ASP A 2 26.82 -5.62 9.18
N THR A 3 26.52 -5.72 10.47
CA THR A 3 25.17 -5.85 11.04
C THR A 3 24.25 -4.71 10.57
N GLU A 4 24.80 -3.52 10.30
CA GLU A 4 24.07 -2.39 9.70
C GLU A 4 23.64 -2.62 8.25
N GLN A 5 24.44 -3.32 7.43
CA GLN A 5 24.02 -3.67 6.06
C GLN A 5 22.90 -4.72 6.05
N LEU A 6 22.86 -5.60 7.05
CA LEU A 6 21.77 -6.57 7.22
C LEU A 6 20.46 -5.88 7.65
N ILE A 7 20.54 -4.88 8.53
CA ILE A 7 19.41 -4.07 9.00
C ILE A 7 18.85 -3.17 7.88
N LEU A 8 19.72 -2.67 6.98
CA LEU A 8 19.31 -1.85 5.84
C LEU A 8 18.76 -2.65 4.66
N SER A 9 19.08 -3.95 4.55
CA SER A 9 18.56 -4.84 3.50
C SER A 9 17.10 -5.28 3.68
N ASP A 10 16.46 -4.93 4.80
CA ASP A 10 15.14 -5.44 5.22
C ASP A 10 13.98 -4.46 4.95
N LYS A 11 14.12 -3.57 3.95
CA LYS A 11 13.10 -2.59 3.57
C LYS A 11 12.41 -2.92 2.24
N ALA A 12 11.47 -3.87 2.34
CA ALA A 12 10.16 -3.83 1.68
C ALA A 12 9.36 -5.08 2.11
N LYS A 13 8.33 -4.93 2.95
CA LYS A 13 7.52 -6.08 3.37
C LYS A 13 6.41 -6.41 2.36
N PHE A 14 5.88 -5.42 1.68
CA PHE A 14 4.84 -5.55 0.66
C PHE A 14 4.72 -4.22 -0.09
N ASN A 15 3.98 -4.24 -1.20
CA ASN A 15 3.79 -3.09 -2.06
C ASN A 15 2.31 -2.65 -2.06
N ILE A 16 2.09 -1.34 -2.00
CA ILE A 16 0.80 -0.70 -2.19
C ILE A 16 0.85 0.06 -3.51
N VAL A 17 -0.15 -0.15 -4.36
CA VAL A 17 -0.27 0.54 -5.66
C VAL A 17 -1.57 1.33 -5.67
N LEU A 18 -1.50 2.62 -5.96
CA LEU A 18 -2.66 3.48 -6.17
C LEU A 18 -2.77 3.82 -7.66
N VAL A 19 -3.85 3.40 -8.30
CA VAL A 19 -4.12 3.69 -9.71
C VAL A 19 -4.92 4.97 -9.82
N HIS A 20 -4.32 5.98 -10.47
CA HIS A 20 -4.92 7.28 -10.74
C HIS A 20 -5.56 7.95 -9.51
N PRO A 21 -4.83 8.09 -8.38
CA PRO A 21 -5.41 8.69 -7.18
C PRO A 21 -5.84 10.14 -7.42
N GLU A 22 -7.03 10.51 -6.96
CA GLU A 22 -7.63 11.81 -7.26
C GLU A 22 -7.51 12.80 -6.11
N ILE A 23 -7.51 12.31 -4.85
CA ILE A 23 -7.58 13.16 -3.67
C ILE A 23 -6.22 13.24 -2.96
N PRO A 24 -5.53 14.41 -2.98
CA PRO A 24 -4.18 14.54 -2.45
C PRO A 24 -4.08 14.21 -0.96
N GLN A 25 -5.12 14.49 -0.18
CA GLN A 25 -5.16 14.19 1.26
C GLN A 25 -5.12 12.68 1.53
N ASN A 26 -5.76 11.86 0.70
CA ASN A 26 -5.70 10.40 0.84
C ASN A 26 -4.29 9.90 0.56
N THR A 27 -3.68 10.36 -0.54
CA THR A 27 -2.29 10.00 -0.87
C THR A 27 -1.32 10.42 0.22
N GLY A 28 -1.43 11.63 0.77
CA GLY A 28 -0.59 12.07 1.90
C GLY A 28 -0.73 11.18 3.14
N ASN A 29 -1.95 10.77 3.48
CA ASN A 29 -2.18 9.81 4.57
C ASN A 29 -1.56 8.44 4.28
N ILE A 30 -1.63 7.98 3.03
CA ILE A 30 -1.09 6.68 2.61
C ILE A 30 0.44 6.70 2.57
N ILE A 31 1.07 7.81 2.16
CA ILE A 31 2.53 8.00 2.25
C ILE A 31 2.98 7.82 3.71
N ARG A 32 2.32 8.50 4.65
CA ARG A 32 2.62 8.36 6.08
C ARG A 32 2.39 6.94 6.59
N LEU A 33 1.31 6.28 6.15
CA LEU A 33 1.07 4.87 6.47
C LEU A 33 2.22 3.99 6.00
N CYS A 34 2.69 4.15 4.75
CA CYS A 34 3.77 3.36 4.17
C CYS A 34 5.08 3.54 4.95
N ALA A 35 5.39 4.77 5.38
CA ALA A 35 6.55 5.03 6.25
C ALA A 35 6.46 4.28 7.59
N ASN A 36 5.26 4.19 8.18
CA ASN A 36 5.05 3.50 9.47
C ASN A 36 5.02 1.97 9.36
N THR A 37 4.62 1.43 8.20
CA THR A 37 4.51 -0.03 7.98
C THR A 37 5.70 -0.62 7.23
N GLY A 38 6.57 0.23 6.66
CA GLY A 38 7.69 -0.19 5.81
C GLY A 38 7.26 -0.72 4.44
N ALA A 39 6.05 -0.36 3.98
CA ALA A 39 5.55 -0.71 2.66
C ALA A 39 6.14 0.20 1.57
N ASN A 40 6.32 -0.32 0.36
CA ASN A 40 6.58 0.51 -0.81
C ASN A 40 5.26 1.07 -1.35
N LEU A 41 5.28 2.30 -1.83
CA LEU A 41 4.14 2.95 -2.46
C LEU A 41 4.42 3.21 -3.93
N TYR A 42 3.55 2.72 -4.79
CA TYR A 42 3.55 3.03 -6.22
C TYR A 42 2.33 3.88 -6.56
N LEU A 43 2.54 4.99 -7.26
CA LEU A 43 1.49 5.86 -7.77
C LEU A 43 1.47 5.75 -9.29
N VAL A 44 0.36 5.29 -9.87
CA VAL A 44 0.20 5.19 -11.32
C VAL A 44 -0.43 6.47 -11.85
N GLU A 45 0.23 7.08 -12.83
CA GLU A 45 -0.28 8.25 -13.54
C GLU A 45 -1.49 7.93 -14.44
N PRO A 46 -2.38 8.93 -14.71
CA PRO A 46 -2.31 10.31 -14.26
C PRO A 46 -2.78 10.49 -12.80
N LEU A 47 -2.06 11.32 -12.04
CA LEU A 47 -2.49 11.74 -10.71
C LEU A 47 -3.51 12.89 -10.84
N GLY A 48 -4.58 12.86 -10.06
CA GLY A 48 -5.59 13.94 -10.05
C GLY A 48 -5.13 15.24 -9.37
N PHE A 49 -3.87 15.29 -8.93
CA PHE A 49 -3.26 16.41 -8.22
C PHE A 49 -1.77 16.53 -8.57
N LYS A 50 -1.16 17.66 -8.22
CA LYS A 50 0.29 17.83 -8.31
C LYS A 50 0.96 17.53 -6.97
N LEU A 51 2.09 16.84 -7.01
CA LEU A 51 2.84 16.46 -5.81
C LEU A 51 3.55 17.64 -5.14
N ASP A 52 3.77 18.74 -5.86
CA ASP A 52 4.39 19.98 -5.37
C ASP A 52 3.41 20.92 -4.65
N ASP A 53 2.12 20.57 -4.61
CA ASP A 53 1.07 21.37 -4.00
C ASP A 53 1.32 21.51 -2.49
N ALA A 54 1.05 22.71 -1.94
CA ALA A 54 1.39 23.09 -0.56
C ALA A 54 0.80 22.12 0.48
N ASN A 55 -0.33 21.48 0.15
CA ASN A 55 -1.01 20.48 0.97
C ASN A 55 -0.24 19.16 1.06
N LEU A 56 0.43 18.75 -0.01
CA LEU A 56 1.30 17.57 -0.04
C LEU A 56 2.69 17.90 0.49
N ARG A 57 3.11 19.17 0.41
CA ARG A 57 4.45 19.61 0.79
C ARG A 57 4.84 19.27 2.23
N ARG A 58 3.94 19.33 3.22
CA ARG A 58 4.22 18.82 4.58
C ARG A 58 4.35 17.30 4.61
N ALA A 59 3.48 16.57 3.90
CA ALA A 59 3.50 15.11 3.83
C ALA A 59 4.52 14.54 2.81
N TYR A 60 5.26 15.38 2.10
CA TYR A 60 6.24 15.00 1.08
C TYR A 60 7.64 15.45 1.47
N LEU A 61 7.81 16.65 2.06
CA LEU A 61 9.11 17.12 2.57
C LEU A 61 9.60 16.27 3.75
N ASP A 62 8.71 15.80 4.62
CA ASP A 62 9.09 14.93 5.74
C ASP A 62 9.34 13.48 5.29
N TYR A 63 8.97 13.10 4.06
CA TYR A 63 8.87 11.68 3.64
C TYR A 63 9.72 11.29 2.44
N LYS A 64 10.34 12.24 1.73
CA LYS A 64 11.37 11.94 0.72
C LYS A 64 12.49 11.06 1.28
N ASP A 65 12.74 11.14 2.59
CA ASP A 65 13.74 10.34 3.30
C ASP A 65 13.15 9.09 4.00
N LEU A 66 11.82 8.94 4.10
CA LEU A 66 11.17 7.91 4.92
C LEU A 66 10.32 6.90 4.16
N ALA A 67 9.72 7.26 3.03
CA ALA A 67 8.83 6.37 2.27
C ALA A 67 9.40 6.07 0.87
N ASN A 68 9.48 4.78 0.52
CA ASN A 68 9.82 4.31 -0.81
C ASN A 68 8.63 4.57 -1.77
N VAL A 69 8.44 5.84 -2.16
CA VAL A 69 7.39 6.25 -3.10
C VAL A 69 7.96 6.28 -4.52
N THR A 70 7.36 5.52 -5.42
CA THR A 70 7.69 5.49 -6.85
C THR A 70 6.49 5.92 -7.66
N ILE A 71 6.70 6.79 -8.63
CA ILE A 71 5.67 7.16 -9.61
C ILE A 71 5.97 6.39 -10.87
N ILE A 72 4.95 5.78 -11.47
CA ILE A 72 5.06 5.03 -12.71
C ILE A 72 4.01 5.51 -13.70
N ASP A 73 4.37 5.51 -14.97
CA ASP A 73 3.49 5.99 -16.03
C ASP A 73 2.34 5.00 -16.28
N ASN A 74 2.57 3.71 -16.00
CA ASN A 74 1.63 2.67 -16.35
C ASN A 74 1.60 1.50 -15.36
N ILE A 75 0.39 1.02 -15.05
CA ILE A 75 0.15 -0.16 -14.22
C ILE A 75 0.74 -1.46 -14.82
N GLU A 76 0.99 -1.51 -16.13
CA GLU A 76 1.67 -2.65 -16.75
C GLU A 76 3.06 -2.91 -16.16
N ASP A 77 3.76 -1.90 -15.68
CA ASP A 77 5.06 -2.05 -15.02
C ASP A 77 4.93 -2.89 -13.74
N ILE A 78 3.82 -2.79 -13.02
CA ILE A 78 3.54 -3.65 -11.86
C ILE A 78 3.35 -5.10 -12.29
N PHE A 79 2.54 -5.33 -13.33
CA PHE A 79 2.25 -6.68 -13.82
C PHE A 79 3.43 -7.40 -14.46
N SER A 80 4.39 -6.64 -14.99
CA SER A 80 5.59 -7.18 -15.65
C SER A 80 6.83 -7.17 -14.75
N SER A 81 6.76 -6.55 -13.58
CA SER A 81 7.85 -6.57 -12.61
C SER A 81 8.05 -7.98 -12.02
N HIS A 82 9.32 -8.36 -11.84
CA HIS A 82 9.69 -9.57 -11.09
C HIS A 82 9.64 -9.34 -9.57
N ILE A 83 9.14 -8.18 -9.13
CA ILE A 83 9.15 -7.72 -7.73
C ILE A 83 8.00 -8.37 -6.95
N THR A 84 6.94 -8.81 -7.63
CA THR A 84 5.70 -9.26 -6.97
C THR A 84 5.62 -10.79 -6.92
N GLN A 85 5.44 -11.36 -5.73
CA GLN A 85 5.08 -12.78 -5.61
C GLN A 85 3.61 -13.00 -5.99
N ASN A 86 2.70 -12.34 -5.28
CA ASN A 86 1.28 -12.32 -5.60
C ASN A 86 0.76 -10.90 -5.77
N ILE A 87 -0.18 -10.72 -6.69
CA ILE A 87 -0.90 -9.47 -6.89
C ILE A 87 -2.36 -9.67 -6.46
N TYR A 88 -2.82 -8.75 -5.62
CA TYR A 88 -4.18 -8.61 -5.14
C TYR A 88 -4.76 -7.28 -5.60
N CYS A 89 -6.08 -7.18 -5.63
CA CYS A 89 -6.75 -5.89 -5.72
C CYS A 89 -7.89 -5.77 -4.72
N ALA A 90 -8.06 -4.57 -4.17
CA ALA A 90 -9.19 -4.25 -3.32
C ALA A 90 -10.34 -3.68 -4.15
N SER A 91 -11.53 -4.27 -4.03
CA SER A 91 -12.75 -3.76 -4.65
C SER A 91 -13.97 -4.08 -3.80
N THR A 92 -15.04 -3.28 -3.91
CA THR A 92 -16.28 -3.52 -3.16
C THR A 92 -17.02 -4.77 -3.62
N ASP A 93 -16.82 -5.18 -4.87
CA ASP A 93 -17.34 -6.42 -5.47
C ASP A 93 -16.35 -7.59 -5.39
N GLY A 94 -15.24 -7.44 -4.65
CA GLY A 94 -14.26 -8.50 -4.46
C GLY A 94 -14.87 -9.76 -3.81
N ALA A 95 -14.67 -10.91 -4.45
CA ALA A 95 -15.31 -12.17 -4.07
C ALA A 95 -14.77 -12.77 -2.74
N ARG A 96 -13.60 -12.32 -2.27
CA ARG A 96 -12.93 -12.87 -1.10
C ARG A 96 -12.76 -11.82 -0.01
N ASN A 97 -13.08 -12.15 1.24
CA ASN A 97 -12.82 -11.27 2.37
C ASN A 97 -11.31 -11.02 2.53
N TYR A 98 -10.91 -9.75 2.72
CA TYR A 98 -9.50 -9.30 2.82
C TYR A 98 -8.65 -10.02 3.89
N THR A 99 -9.26 -10.65 4.90
CA THR A 99 -8.54 -11.41 5.94
C THR A 99 -8.24 -12.86 5.54
N LYS A 100 -8.78 -13.35 4.41
CA LYS A 100 -8.68 -14.75 4.00
C LYS A 100 -7.43 -15.12 3.20
N PRO A 101 -6.80 -14.24 2.41
CA PRO A 101 -5.50 -14.54 1.81
C PRO A 101 -4.43 -14.84 2.85
N SER A 102 -3.41 -15.59 2.42
CA SER A 102 -2.17 -15.80 3.17
C SER A 102 -1.11 -14.89 2.57
N TYR A 103 -1.03 -13.67 3.08
CA TYR A 103 -0.12 -12.66 2.56
C TYR A 103 1.33 -13.01 2.89
N GLN A 104 2.22 -12.75 1.94
CA GLN A 104 3.65 -13.02 2.03
C GLN A 104 4.47 -11.77 1.75
N THR A 105 5.73 -11.80 2.18
CA THR A 105 6.65 -10.70 1.91
C THR A 105 6.82 -10.50 0.41
N GLY A 106 6.70 -9.26 -0.06
CA GLY A 106 6.74 -8.91 -1.48
C GLY A 106 5.39 -9.00 -2.22
N ASP A 107 4.32 -9.38 -1.52
CA ASP A 107 2.97 -9.30 -2.09
C ASP A 107 2.58 -7.85 -2.40
N THR A 108 1.72 -7.69 -3.40
CA THR A 108 1.28 -6.38 -3.89
C THR A 108 -0.23 -6.26 -3.82
N ILE A 109 -0.72 -5.14 -3.30
CA ILE A 109 -2.15 -4.81 -3.28
C ILE A 109 -2.41 -3.54 -4.09
N ILE A 110 -3.32 -3.66 -5.05
CA ILE A 110 -3.71 -2.58 -5.96
C ILE A 110 -5.05 -1.98 -5.53
N PHE A 111 -5.10 -0.65 -5.46
CA PHE A 111 -6.30 0.16 -5.22
C PHE A 111 -6.56 1.08 -6.40
N GLY A 112 -7.83 1.30 -6.71
CA GLY A 112 -8.25 2.24 -7.75
C GLY A 112 -8.51 3.64 -7.18
N SER A 113 -8.92 4.55 -8.06
CA SER A 113 -9.26 5.92 -7.66
C SER A 113 -10.51 5.97 -6.80
N GLU A 114 -10.68 7.06 -6.07
CA GLU A 114 -11.78 7.24 -5.13
C GLU A 114 -13.15 7.25 -5.80
N SER A 115 -13.24 7.82 -7.01
CA SER A 115 -14.50 8.04 -7.69
C SER A 115 -15.03 6.79 -8.41
N VAL A 116 -14.15 6.06 -9.10
CA VAL A 116 -14.53 4.95 -9.98
C VAL A 116 -13.94 3.60 -9.57
N GLY A 117 -12.98 3.58 -8.64
CA GLY A 117 -12.26 2.37 -8.27
C GLY A 117 -11.40 1.83 -9.41
N LEU A 118 -11.24 0.52 -9.48
CA LEU A 118 -10.42 -0.14 -10.51
C LEU A 118 -11.23 -0.41 -11.78
N SER A 119 -10.61 -0.16 -12.92
CA SER A 119 -11.20 -0.52 -14.21
C SER A 119 -11.39 -2.04 -14.31
N THR A 120 -12.42 -2.46 -15.05
CA THR A 120 -12.68 -3.88 -15.32
C THR A 120 -11.47 -4.57 -15.96
N TRP A 121 -10.72 -3.84 -16.79
CA TRP A 121 -9.50 -4.34 -17.42
C TRP A 121 -8.42 -4.70 -16.38
N ILE A 122 -8.18 -3.85 -15.38
CA ILE A 122 -7.22 -4.16 -14.30
C ILE A 122 -7.70 -5.36 -13.48
N LYS A 123 -8.99 -5.39 -13.11
CA LYS A 123 -9.56 -6.52 -12.35
C LYS A 123 -9.42 -7.83 -13.11
N ALA A 124 -9.65 -7.84 -14.43
CA ALA A 124 -9.55 -9.04 -15.27
C ALA A 124 -8.12 -9.61 -15.36
N ARG A 125 -7.09 -8.81 -15.09
CA ARG A 125 -5.69 -9.26 -15.03
C ARG A 125 -5.35 -10.02 -13.75
N ILE A 126 -6.21 -9.93 -12.73
CA ILE A 126 -5.96 -10.45 -11.38
C ILE A 126 -6.87 -11.65 -11.14
N CYS A 127 -6.28 -12.75 -10.67
CA CYS A 127 -7.02 -13.97 -10.36
C CYS A 127 -8.22 -13.65 -9.46
N PRO A 128 -9.43 -14.18 -9.73
CA PRO A 128 -10.62 -13.90 -8.91
C PRO A 128 -10.43 -14.16 -7.40
N THR A 129 -9.60 -15.15 -7.03
CA THR A 129 -9.29 -15.46 -5.62
C THR A 129 -8.41 -14.43 -4.92
N ASN A 130 -7.81 -13.52 -5.68
CA ASN A 130 -6.98 -12.41 -5.21
C ASN A 130 -7.70 -11.06 -5.32
N GLN A 131 -8.95 -11.05 -5.80
CA GLN A 131 -9.84 -9.88 -5.74
C GLN A 131 -10.53 -9.87 -4.39
N ILE A 132 -10.11 -8.96 -3.52
CA ILE A 132 -10.51 -8.92 -2.11
C ILE A 132 -11.44 -7.75 -1.81
N SER A 133 -12.29 -7.92 -0.79
CA SER A 133 -13.19 -6.90 -0.28
C SER A 133 -13.10 -6.76 1.23
N ILE A 134 -13.29 -5.54 1.72
CA ILE A 134 -13.48 -5.25 3.15
C ILE A 134 -14.99 -5.39 3.44
N PRO A 135 -15.41 -6.24 4.39
CA PRO A 135 -16.81 -6.37 4.75
C PRO A 135 -17.43 -5.04 5.18
N MET A 136 -18.63 -4.78 4.66
CA MET A 136 -19.41 -3.59 4.97
C MET A 136 -20.88 -3.98 5.17
N MET A 137 -21.60 -3.22 6.01
CA MET A 137 -23.05 -3.35 6.10
C MET A 137 -23.72 -2.96 4.77
N PRO A 138 -24.84 -3.58 4.39
CA PRO A 138 -25.52 -3.29 3.13
C PRO A 138 -25.92 -1.82 3.00
N ASN A 139 -26.03 -1.34 1.75
CA ASN A 139 -26.45 0.03 1.39
C ASN A 139 -25.55 1.18 1.89
N ASN A 140 -24.30 0.90 2.28
CA ASN A 140 -23.33 1.94 2.63
C ASN A 140 -22.46 2.33 1.45
N ARG A 141 -21.98 3.58 1.48
CA ARG A 141 -20.92 4.04 0.57
C ARG A 141 -19.60 3.38 0.93
N SER A 142 -18.75 3.19 -0.07
CA SER A 142 -17.38 2.71 0.10
C SER A 142 -16.62 3.48 1.18
N LEU A 143 -15.70 2.79 1.86
CA LEU A 143 -14.77 3.43 2.78
C LEU A 143 -13.92 4.47 2.06
N ASN A 144 -13.47 5.49 2.80
CA ASN A 144 -12.41 6.37 2.35
C ASN A 144 -11.17 5.55 1.93
N LEU A 145 -10.51 5.94 0.83
CA LEU A 145 -9.36 5.20 0.27
C LEU A 145 -8.24 5.00 1.30
N SER A 146 -7.82 6.05 2.02
CA SER A 146 -6.75 5.92 3.00
C SER A 146 -7.11 4.98 4.17
N ASN A 147 -8.38 4.92 4.55
CA ASN A 147 -8.87 3.95 5.55
C ASN A 147 -8.85 2.52 5.00
N ALA A 148 -9.32 2.31 3.77
CA ALA A 148 -9.30 1.00 3.13
C ALA A 148 -7.88 0.45 2.98
N VAL A 149 -6.95 1.31 2.53
CA VAL A 149 -5.52 0.97 2.44
C VAL A 149 -4.95 0.64 3.83
N SER A 150 -5.26 1.44 4.85
CA SER A 150 -4.79 1.20 6.23
C SER A 150 -5.24 -0.15 6.78
N ILE A 151 -6.51 -0.52 6.59
CA ILE A 151 -7.08 -1.79 7.06
C ILE A 151 -6.34 -2.98 6.43
N ILE A 152 -6.18 -2.96 5.11
CA ILE A 152 -5.54 -4.08 4.40
C ILE A 152 -4.04 -4.11 4.68
N ALA A 153 -3.35 -2.97 4.69
CA ALA A 153 -1.93 -2.90 4.97
C ALA A 153 -1.58 -3.46 6.35
N TYR A 154 -2.36 -3.12 7.39
CA TYR A 154 -2.14 -3.67 8.73
C TYR A 154 -2.48 -5.16 8.82
N GLU A 155 -3.48 -5.67 8.07
CA GLU A 155 -3.73 -7.11 8.02
C GLU A 155 -2.59 -7.87 7.34
N MET A 156 -2.09 -7.37 6.20
CA MET A 156 -0.92 -7.93 5.52
C MET A 156 0.27 -7.95 6.49
N TRP A 157 0.57 -6.83 7.15
CA TRP A 157 1.69 -6.73 8.08
C TRP A 157 1.50 -7.59 9.33
N ARG A 158 0.26 -7.74 9.84
CA ARG A 158 -0.08 -8.64 10.95
C ARG A 158 0.21 -10.09 10.60
N GLN A 159 -0.14 -10.54 9.39
CA GLN A 159 0.20 -11.89 8.93
C GLN A 159 1.71 -12.10 8.81
N MET A 160 2.46 -11.03 8.54
CA MET A 160 3.93 -10.99 8.60
C MET A 160 4.47 -10.73 10.03
N SER A 161 3.66 -11.03 11.05
CA SER A 161 3.96 -10.88 12.47
C SER A 161 4.42 -9.48 12.89
N PHE A 162 4.07 -8.43 12.15
CA PHE A 162 4.61 -7.07 12.33
C PHE A 162 6.14 -7.05 12.37
N HIS A 163 6.80 -7.90 11.56
CA HIS A 163 8.26 -7.94 11.45
C HIS A 163 8.79 -6.51 11.23
N GLY A 164 9.92 -6.14 11.82
CA GLY A 164 10.49 -4.78 11.73
C GLY A 164 9.81 -3.70 12.60
N SER A 165 8.71 -4.00 13.31
CA SER A 165 8.11 -3.07 14.26
C SER A 165 8.94 -2.92 15.54
N THR A 166 8.76 -1.81 16.25
CA THR A 166 9.42 -1.56 17.55
C THR A 166 8.97 -2.52 18.65
N ILE A 167 7.78 -3.13 18.53
CA ILE A 167 7.21 -4.05 19.52
C ILE A 167 7.91 -5.42 19.50
N ASN A 168 8.41 -5.84 18.33
CA ASN A 168 9.17 -7.10 18.18
C ASN A 168 10.67 -6.94 18.46
N LYS A 169 11.12 -5.76 18.92
CA LYS A 169 12.47 -5.60 19.46
C LYS A 169 12.56 -6.28 20.82
N MET A 170 12.77 -7.60 20.85
CA MET A 170 13.41 -8.20 22.02
C MET A 170 14.82 -7.60 22.15
N GLY A 171 14.96 -6.62 23.04
CA GLY A 171 16.25 -6.08 23.47
C GLY A 171 16.79 -4.90 22.67
N ASN A 172 16.25 -3.70 22.89
CA ASN A 172 16.97 -2.44 23.17
C ASN A 172 16.10 -1.25 22.78
N ASN A 173 15.59 -0.59 23.82
CA ASN A 173 14.96 0.71 23.76
C ASN A 173 15.99 1.76 23.35
N GLU A 174 15.89 2.25 22.13
CA GLU A 174 16.21 3.65 21.84
C GLU A 174 14.98 4.25 21.17
N TYR A 175 14.21 4.97 21.98
CA TYR A 175 13.19 5.89 21.51
C TYR A 175 13.89 7.19 21.11
N PHE A 176 13.81 7.57 19.83
CA PHE A 176 14.02 8.97 19.45
C PHE A 176 12.68 9.68 19.63
N SER A 177 12.61 10.51 20.68
CA SER A 177 11.58 11.52 20.90
C SER A 177 11.68 12.64 19.87
#